data_AF-A0A0U3GU48-F1
#
_entry.id   AF-A0A0U3GU48-F1
#
_cell.length_a   1.000
_cell.length_b   1.000
_cell.length_c   1.000
_cell.angle_alpha   90.00
_cell.angle_beta   90.00
_cell.angle_gamma   90.00
#
_symmetry.space_group_name_H-M   'P 1'
#
loop_
_entity.id
_entity.type
_entity.pdbx_description
1 polymer ?
#
loop_
_entity_poly.entity_id
_entity_poly.type
_entity_poly.pdbx_seq_one_letter_code
_entity_poly.pdbx_strand_id
1 'polypeptide(L)'
;MNYRGFTLLELLIALSIGLFMLGGIAVAYSTIRSTIAVNQELAQAQEVIRYTSQLMTRSIKQTASTPQVRLNGRALEVTQVANTPACDGSVPAVTYTETFSLLDGYLLCDISSDNLPAQRLLRGVNALSFSVNGLITSITVTPVGIPVQYAAGIQIDVAASQQVLATANW
;
A
#
# COMPACT_ATOMS: atom_id res chain seq x y z
N MET A 1 6.62 67.45 28.51
CA MET A 1 6.47 66.12 27.88
C MET A 1 6.35 66.34 26.37
N ASN A 2 7.41 66.01 25.61
CA ASN A 2 7.40 66.17 24.15
C ASN A 2 6.77 64.93 23.51
N TYR A 3 5.54 65.06 23.04
CA TYR A 3 4.91 64.05 22.19
C TYR A 3 5.50 64.17 20.79
N ARG A 4 6.46 63.31 20.44
CA ARG A 4 6.92 63.15 19.06
C ARG A 4 5.86 62.36 18.30
N GLY A 5 5.10 63.03 17.42
CA GLY A 5 4.14 62.38 16.53
C GLY A 5 4.85 61.59 15.44
N PHE A 6 4.29 60.42 15.08
CA PHE A 6 4.77 59.62 13.95
C PHE A 6 4.57 60.36 12.63
N THR A 7 5.56 60.27 11.75
CA THR A 7 5.43 60.83 10.40
C THR A 7 4.60 59.89 9.51
N LEU A 8 3.88 60.46 8.55
CA LEU A 8 3.07 59.70 7.59
C LEU A 8 3.93 58.70 6.77
N LEU A 9 5.20 59.07 6.55
CA LEU A 9 6.20 58.23 5.90
C LEU A 9 6.56 56.98 6.73
N GLU A 10 6.79 57.12 8.04
CA GLU A 10 7.08 55.98 8.93
C GLU A 10 5.92 54.98 8.97
N LEU A 11 4.68 55.47 8.94
CA LEU A 11 3.49 54.62 8.91
C LEU A 11 3.39 53.83 7.59
N LEU A 12 3.71 54.47 6.46
CA LEU A 12 3.69 53.84 5.15
C LEU A 12 4.80 52.79 5.01
N ILE A 13 5.99 53.08 5.53
CA ILE A 13 7.11 52.13 5.57
C ILE A 13 6.73 50.92 6.43
N ALA A 14 6.20 51.12 7.63
CA ALA A 14 5.78 50.02 8.51
C ALA A 14 4.71 49.14 7.85
N LEU A 15 3.74 49.74 7.16
CA LEU A 15 2.70 49.02 6.44
C LEU A 15 3.25 48.24 5.24
N SER A 16 4.19 48.82 4.50
CA SER A 16 4.85 48.14 3.37
C SER A 16 5.64 46.91 3.83
N ILE A 17 6.39 47.02 4.93
CA ILE A 17 7.17 45.92 5.51
C ILE A 17 6.22 44.81 6.00
N GLY A 18 5.12 45.18 6.66
CA GLY A 18 4.09 44.22 7.08
C GLY A 18 3.49 43.44 5.90
N LEU A 19 3.24 44.12 4.78
CA LEU A 19 2.71 43.48 3.57
C LEU A 19 3.70 42.47 2.97
N PHE A 20 4.98 42.83 2.88
CA PHE A 20 6.03 41.93 2.39
C PHE A 20 6.19 40.70 3.30
N MET A 21 6.13 40.90 4.61
CA MET A 21 6.27 39.80 5.58
C MET A 21 5.09 38.82 5.49
N LEU A 22 3.86 39.33 5.40
CA LEU A 22 2.67 38.50 5.19
C LEU A 22 2.71 37.76 3.84
N GLY A 23 3.17 38.42 2.77
CA GLY A 23 3.37 37.79 1.47
C GLY A 23 4.36 36.62 1.52
N GLY A 24 5.49 36.79 2.21
CA GLY A 24 6.47 35.73 2.42
C GLY A 24 5.91 34.52 3.17
N ILE A 25 5.13 34.77 4.23
CA ILE A 25 4.48 33.70 5.02
C ILE A 25 3.47 32.93 4.18
N ALA A 26 2.68 33.61 3.33
CA ALA A 26 1.70 32.97 2.47
C ALA A 26 2.34 31.98 1.48
N VAL A 27 3.47 32.37 0.86
CA VAL A 27 4.23 31.50 -0.05
C VAL A 27 4.83 30.32 0.71
N ALA A 28 5.47 30.56 1.86
CA ALA A 28 6.04 29.48 2.67
C ALA A 28 4.97 28.46 3.08
N TYR A 29 3.79 28.94 3.49
CA TYR A 29 2.68 28.09 3.88
C TYR A 29 2.12 27.24 2.74
N SER A 30 2.03 27.82 1.53
CA SER A 30 1.62 27.09 0.33
C SER A 30 2.57 25.92 0.02
N THR A 31 3.88 26.16 0.07
CA THR A 31 4.89 25.12 -0.14
C THR A 31 4.80 24.02 0.92
N ILE A 32 4.65 24.39 2.20
CA ILE A 32 4.50 23.43 3.31
C ILE A 32 3.29 22.52 3.08
N ARG A 33 2.14 23.10 2.70
CA ARG A 33 0.93 22.31 2.41
C ARG A 33 1.13 21.34 1.26
N SER A 34 1.77 21.78 0.18
CA SER A 34 2.10 20.93 -0.96
C SER A 34 2.97 19.74 -0.55
N THR A 35 4.05 20.00 0.20
CA THR A 35 4.95 18.96 0.70
C THR A 35 4.23 17.98 1.63
N ILE A 36 3.34 18.46 2.52
CA ILE A 36 2.56 17.59 3.40
C ILE A 36 1.66 16.66 2.59
N ALA A 37 0.97 17.16 1.56
CA ALA A 37 0.10 16.35 0.72
C ALA A 37 0.87 15.23 0.01
N VAL A 38 2.01 15.57 -0.60
CA VAL A 38 2.89 14.58 -1.27
C VAL A 38 3.40 13.52 -0.29
N ASN A 39 3.80 13.93 0.92
CA ASN A 39 4.26 12.98 1.94
C ASN A 39 3.15 12.05 2.41
N GLN A 40 1.91 12.53 2.50
CA GLN A 40 0.76 11.69 2.87
C GLN A 40 0.45 10.65 1.79
N GLU A 41 0.45 11.05 0.51
CA GLU A 41 0.25 10.12 -0.61
C GLU A 41 1.34 9.04 -0.64
N LEU A 42 2.60 9.43 -0.45
CA LEU A 42 3.71 8.48 -0.41
C LEU A 42 3.61 7.52 0.78
N ALA A 43 3.25 8.03 1.98
CA ALA A 43 3.07 7.20 3.17
C ALA A 43 1.94 6.18 2.96
N GLN A 44 0.83 6.60 2.34
CA GLN A 44 -0.27 5.69 2.01
C GLN A 44 0.17 4.61 1.01
N ALA A 45 0.93 4.98 -0.03
CA ALA A 45 1.46 4.02 -0.99
C ALA A 45 2.42 3.00 -0.34
N GLN A 46 3.28 3.46 0.57
CA GLN A 46 4.19 2.59 1.32
C GLN A 46 3.46 1.63 2.25
N GLU A 47 2.40 2.11 2.93
CA GLU A 47 1.56 1.27 3.77
C GLU A 47 0.87 0.17 2.95
N VAL A 48 0.40 0.50 1.74
CA VAL A 48 -0.18 -0.47 0.82
C VAL A 48 0.82 -1.57 0.48
N ILE A 49 2.04 -1.19 0.08
CA ILE A 49 3.11 -2.14 -0.25
C ILE A 49 3.44 -3.02 0.96
N ARG A 50 3.61 -2.41 2.14
CA ARG A 50 3.96 -3.11 3.38
C ARG A 50 2.88 -4.13 3.75
N TYR A 51 1.61 -3.72 3.74
CA TYR A 51 0.49 -4.59 4.09
C TYR A 51 0.35 -5.74 3.10
N THR A 52 0.36 -5.47 1.78
CA THR A 52 0.29 -6.50 0.74
C THR A 52 1.46 -7.48 0.84
N SER A 53 2.68 -6.97 1.04
CA SER A 53 3.88 -7.80 1.23
C SER A 53 3.74 -8.72 2.44
N GLN A 54 3.36 -8.19 3.61
CA GLN A 54 3.23 -8.99 4.83
C GLN A 54 2.14 -10.05 4.71
N LEU A 55 0.97 -9.68 4.21
CA LEU A 55 -0.18 -10.56 4.06
C LEU A 55 0.12 -11.72 3.10
N MET A 56 0.58 -11.40 1.89
CA MET A 56 0.81 -12.42 0.87
C MET A 56 2.06 -13.24 1.18
N THR A 57 3.11 -12.64 1.75
CA THR A 57 4.29 -13.39 2.20
C THR A 57 3.89 -14.42 3.25
N ARG A 58 3.01 -14.06 4.19
CA ARG A 58 2.50 -14.99 5.20
C ARG A 58 1.78 -16.15 4.53
N SER A 59 0.77 -15.85 3.70
CA SER A 59 -0.03 -16.85 2.98
C SER A 59 0.83 -17.80 2.13
N ILE A 60 1.75 -17.26 1.32
CA ILE A 60 2.64 -18.05 0.44
C ILE A 60 3.64 -18.89 1.24
N LYS A 61 4.13 -18.40 2.39
CA LYS A 61 5.03 -19.20 3.24
C LYS A 61 4.30 -20.30 4.02
N GLN A 62 3.02 -20.12 4.31
CA GLN A 62 2.19 -21.08 5.04
C GLN A 62 1.71 -22.24 4.15
N THR A 63 1.58 -22.04 2.84
CA THR A 63 1.03 -23.07 1.97
C THR A 63 1.96 -24.27 1.79
N ALA A 64 1.37 -25.46 1.86
CA ALA A 64 1.99 -26.73 1.52
C ALA A 64 1.77 -27.12 0.04
N SER A 65 1.32 -26.18 -0.79
CA SER A 65 1.07 -26.39 -2.22
C SER A 65 1.64 -25.23 -3.04
N THR A 66 1.87 -25.44 -4.33
CA THR A 66 2.33 -24.36 -5.21
C THR A 66 1.17 -23.40 -5.51
N PRO A 67 1.29 -22.09 -5.20
CA PRO A 67 0.28 -21.10 -5.55
C PRO A 67 -0.07 -21.11 -7.03
N GLN A 68 -1.33 -20.86 -7.35
CA GLN A 68 -1.83 -20.91 -8.72
C GLN A 68 -2.29 -19.53 -9.17
N VAL A 69 -1.82 -19.11 -10.33
CA VAL A 69 -2.26 -17.85 -10.95
C VAL A 69 -3.52 -18.09 -11.79
N ARG A 70 -4.50 -17.21 -11.65
CA ARG A 70 -5.77 -17.22 -12.38
C ARG A 70 -6.01 -15.91 -13.09
N LEU A 71 -7.02 -15.91 -13.96
CA LEU A 71 -7.51 -14.70 -14.64
C LEU A 71 -6.39 -13.91 -15.34
N ASN A 72 -5.50 -14.61 -16.05
CA ASN A 72 -4.35 -14.03 -16.77
C ASN A 72 -3.44 -13.16 -15.87
N GLY A 73 -3.13 -13.63 -14.65
CA GLY A 73 -2.25 -12.88 -13.75
C GLY A 73 -2.96 -11.94 -12.78
N ARG A 74 -4.31 -11.89 -12.79
CA ARG A 74 -5.07 -10.94 -11.97
C ARG A 74 -5.60 -11.51 -10.66
N ALA A 75 -5.50 -12.82 -10.48
CA ALA A 75 -5.84 -13.48 -9.23
C ALA A 75 -4.78 -14.52 -8.85
N LEU A 76 -4.56 -14.66 -7.55
CA LEU A 76 -3.66 -15.65 -6.96
C LEU A 76 -4.48 -16.54 -6.02
N GLU A 77 -4.50 -17.85 -6.31
CA GLU A 77 -5.07 -18.87 -5.45
C GLU A 77 -3.96 -19.50 -4.61
N VAL A 78 -4.16 -19.51 -3.29
CA VAL A 78 -3.25 -20.15 -2.33
C VAL A 78 -4.06 -21.11 -1.46
N THR A 79 -3.78 -22.41 -1.56
CA THR A 79 -4.45 -23.41 -0.75
C THR A 79 -3.75 -23.57 0.60
N GLN A 80 -4.51 -23.50 1.67
CA GLN A 80 -4.03 -23.62 3.05
C GLN A 80 -4.61 -24.86 3.72
N VAL A 81 -3.85 -25.46 4.63
CA VAL A 81 -4.33 -26.59 5.45
C VAL A 81 -5.23 -26.09 6.59
N ALA A 82 -6.08 -26.96 7.10
CA ALA A 82 -6.92 -26.69 8.26
C ALA A 82 -6.13 -26.14 9.45
N ASN A 83 -6.78 -25.30 10.26
CA ASN A 83 -6.25 -24.68 11.48
C ASN A 83 -5.06 -23.72 11.24
N THR A 84 -4.98 -23.12 10.05
CA THR A 84 -4.02 -22.05 9.75
C THR A 84 -4.73 -20.71 9.62
N PRO A 85 -4.10 -19.58 10.02
CA PRO A 85 -4.70 -18.25 9.88
C PRO A 85 -4.87 -17.84 8.42
N ALA A 86 -6.10 -17.55 8.04
CA ALA A 86 -6.46 -17.06 6.71
C ALA A 86 -6.14 -15.56 6.55
N CYS A 87 -6.33 -15.05 5.34
CA CYS A 87 -6.02 -13.69 4.92
C CYS A 87 -6.81 -12.63 5.71
N ASP A 88 -8.01 -12.97 6.17
CA ASP A 88 -8.85 -12.14 7.03
C ASP A 88 -8.60 -12.33 8.53
N GLY A 89 -7.71 -13.26 8.90
CA GLY A 89 -7.40 -13.61 10.28
C GLY A 89 -8.32 -14.68 10.90
N SER A 90 -9.31 -15.19 10.16
CA SER A 90 -10.07 -16.37 10.57
C SER A 90 -9.18 -17.61 10.59
N VAL A 91 -9.61 -18.67 11.28
CA VAL A 91 -8.88 -19.95 11.35
C VAL A 91 -9.84 -21.08 10.98
N PRO A 92 -10.01 -21.38 9.67
CA PRO A 92 -10.91 -22.43 9.24
C PRO A 92 -10.47 -23.82 9.74
N ALA A 93 -11.42 -24.63 10.19
CA ALA A 93 -11.16 -25.99 10.68
C ALA A 93 -10.98 -27.03 9.56
N VAL A 94 -11.11 -26.61 8.31
CA VAL A 94 -10.97 -27.42 7.09
C VAL A 94 -9.93 -26.79 6.17
N THR A 95 -9.38 -27.56 5.23
CA THR A 95 -8.55 -27.02 4.15
C THR A 95 -9.36 -26.02 3.33
N TYR A 96 -8.75 -24.88 3.00
CA TYR A 96 -9.41 -23.77 2.30
C TYR A 96 -8.50 -23.18 1.24
N THR A 97 -9.06 -22.42 0.30
CA THR A 97 -8.29 -21.67 -0.69
C THR A 97 -8.55 -20.19 -0.55
N GLU A 98 -7.47 -19.43 -0.45
CA GLU A 98 -7.46 -17.98 -0.45
C GLU A 98 -7.29 -17.49 -1.90
N THR A 99 -8.22 -16.67 -2.37
CA THR A 99 -8.12 -16.04 -3.70
C THR A 99 -7.92 -14.55 -3.52
N PHE A 100 -6.70 -14.08 -3.81
CA PHE A 100 -6.37 -12.66 -3.81
C PHE A 100 -6.69 -12.06 -5.18
N SER A 101 -7.42 -10.94 -5.19
CA SER A 101 -7.75 -10.22 -6.43
C SER A 101 -7.91 -8.72 -6.20
N LEU A 102 -8.03 -7.96 -7.28
CA LEU A 102 -8.24 -6.52 -7.24
C LEU A 102 -9.59 -6.16 -7.86
N LEU A 103 -10.40 -5.41 -7.10
CA LEU A 103 -11.67 -4.85 -7.56
C LEU A 103 -11.85 -3.44 -7.01
N ASP A 104 -12.18 -2.48 -7.88
CA ASP A 104 -12.49 -1.09 -7.51
C ASP A 104 -11.45 -0.41 -6.60
N GLY A 105 -10.17 -0.74 -6.78
CA GLY A 105 -9.06 -0.21 -5.98
C GLY A 105 -8.88 -0.85 -4.61
N TYR A 106 -9.61 -1.95 -4.34
CA TYR A 106 -9.50 -2.76 -3.14
C TYR A 106 -8.78 -4.09 -3.42
N LEU A 107 -7.81 -4.41 -2.58
CA LEU A 107 -7.31 -5.78 -2.45
C LEU A 107 -8.40 -6.62 -1.78
N LEU A 108 -8.90 -7.59 -2.52
CA LEU A 108 -9.86 -8.57 -2.06
C LEU A 108 -9.16 -9.86 -1.63
N CYS A 109 -9.73 -10.51 -0.63
CA CYS A 109 -9.48 -11.92 -0.38
C CYS A 109 -10.80 -12.67 -0.27
N ASP A 110 -10.93 -13.72 -1.06
CA ASP A 110 -12.03 -14.67 -0.99
C ASP A 110 -11.54 -15.98 -0.37
N ILE A 111 -12.29 -16.52 0.58
CA ILE A 111 -11.97 -17.76 1.29
C ILE A 111 -13.04 -18.78 0.93
N SER A 112 -12.65 -19.75 0.10
CA SER A 112 -13.60 -20.69 -0.52
C SER A 112 -14.22 -21.72 0.44
N SER A 113 -13.88 -21.72 1.74
CA SER A 113 -14.43 -22.66 2.71
C SER A 113 -15.80 -22.26 3.25
N ASP A 114 -16.15 -20.97 3.21
CA ASP A 114 -17.22 -20.44 4.06
C ASP A 114 -18.43 -19.89 3.29
N ASN A 115 -18.45 -19.95 1.94
CA ASN A 115 -19.50 -19.33 1.10
C ASN A 115 -19.75 -17.84 1.45
N LEU A 116 -18.74 -17.18 2.03
CA LEU A 116 -18.79 -15.78 2.42
C LEU A 116 -18.40 -14.90 1.23
N PRO A 117 -18.92 -13.65 1.15
CA PRO A 117 -18.48 -12.72 0.12
C PRO A 117 -17.00 -12.37 0.31
N ALA A 118 -16.29 -12.16 -0.79
CA ALA A 118 -14.90 -11.71 -0.79
C ALA A 118 -14.72 -10.46 0.09
N GLN A 119 -13.75 -10.52 1.01
CA GLN A 119 -13.48 -9.45 1.95
C GLN A 119 -12.55 -8.39 1.36
N ARG A 120 -12.84 -7.13 1.66
CA ARG A 120 -12.00 -5.98 1.28
C ARG A 120 -10.95 -5.73 2.36
N LEU A 121 -9.70 -6.07 2.06
CA LEU A 121 -8.60 -6.00 3.03
C LEU A 121 -7.94 -4.63 3.09
N LEU A 122 -7.69 -4.03 1.93
CA LEU A 122 -6.93 -2.79 1.82
C LEU A 122 -7.40 -1.97 0.61
N ARG A 123 -7.45 -0.64 0.76
CA ARG A 123 -7.71 0.30 -0.34
C ARG A 123 -6.42 0.97 -0.81
N GLY A 124 -6.41 1.44 -2.05
CA GLY A 124 -5.33 2.27 -2.58
C GLY A 124 -4.38 1.47 -3.48
N VAL A 125 -4.87 0.35 -4.01
CA VAL A 125 -4.17 -0.45 -5.01
C VAL A 125 -4.71 -0.05 -6.39
N ASN A 126 -3.87 0.50 -7.26
CA ASN A 126 -4.24 0.85 -8.64
C ASN A 126 -4.17 -0.36 -9.57
N ALA A 127 -3.12 -1.16 -9.45
CA ALA A 127 -2.94 -2.39 -10.21
C ALA A 127 -2.30 -3.48 -9.34
N LEU A 128 -2.66 -4.72 -9.63
CA LEU A 128 -2.16 -5.91 -8.96
C LEU A 128 -2.02 -7.02 -10.00
N SER A 129 -0.85 -7.63 -10.06
CA SER A 129 -0.62 -8.79 -10.90
C SER A 129 0.28 -9.82 -10.23
N PHE A 130 0.16 -11.05 -10.71
CA PHE A 130 0.82 -12.21 -10.14
C PHE A 130 1.49 -13.03 -11.23
N SER A 131 2.64 -13.58 -10.90
CA SER A 131 3.33 -14.59 -11.70
C SER A 131 3.88 -15.66 -10.76
N VAL A 132 3.89 -16.90 -11.20
CA VAL A 132 4.49 -18.02 -10.44
C VAL A 132 5.48 -18.71 -11.35
N ASN A 133 6.72 -18.85 -10.87
CA ASN A 133 7.78 -19.56 -11.54
C ASN A 133 8.39 -20.58 -10.57
N GLY A 134 7.92 -21.82 -10.67
CA GLY A 134 8.29 -22.90 -9.74
C GLY A 134 7.91 -22.55 -8.30
N LEU A 135 8.91 -22.37 -7.44
CA LEU A 135 8.74 -22.08 -6.02
C LEU A 135 8.62 -20.59 -5.70
N ILE A 136 8.88 -19.71 -6.66
CA ILE A 136 8.85 -18.26 -6.50
C ILE A 136 7.51 -17.74 -7.01
N THR A 137 6.80 -17.02 -6.15
CA THR A 137 5.61 -16.26 -6.49
C THR A 137 5.98 -14.78 -6.50
N SER A 138 5.84 -14.16 -7.67
CA SER A 138 6.07 -12.74 -7.89
C SER A 138 4.75 -12.00 -7.81
N ILE A 139 4.68 -11.02 -6.92
CA ILE A 139 3.53 -10.14 -6.71
C ILE A 139 3.93 -8.75 -7.17
N THR A 140 3.28 -8.20 -8.17
CA THR A 140 3.50 -6.82 -8.60
C THR A 140 2.33 -5.96 -8.14
N VAL A 141 2.59 -5.06 -7.19
CA VAL A 141 1.61 -4.13 -6.63
C VAL A 141 1.92 -2.71 -7.07
N THR A 142 0.91 -2.01 -7.58
CA THR A 142 1.01 -0.59 -7.95
C THR A 142 0.04 0.20 -7.09
N PRO A 143 0.50 0.91 -6.04
CA PRO A 143 -0.36 1.77 -5.24
C PRO A 143 -0.84 3.01 -6.00
N VAL A 144 -1.91 3.63 -5.52
CA VAL A 144 -2.34 4.96 -5.95
C VAL A 144 -1.35 6.01 -5.43
N GLY A 145 -1.05 7.03 -6.23
CA GLY A 145 -0.17 8.13 -5.83
C GLY A 145 1.33 7.77 -5.80
N ILE A 146 1.72 6.63 -6.38
CA ILE A 146 3.15 6.29 -6.49
C ILE A 146 3.84 7.18 -7.55
N PRO A 147 5.08 7.61 -7.32
CA PRO A 147 5.82 8.39 -8.31
C PRO A 147 5.97 7.69 -9.66
N VAL A 148 6.04 8.46 -10.75
CA VAL A 148 6.07 7.95 -12.14
C VAL A 148 7.22 6.99 -12.43
N GLN A 149 8.35 7.10 -11.72
CA GLN A 149 9.46 6.17 -11.84
C GLN A 149 9.10 4.73 -11.45
N TYR A 150 8.03 4.54 -10.68
CA TYR A 150 7.49 3.24 -10.27
C TYR A 150 6.14 2.94 -10.93
N ALA A 151 5.87 3.52 -12.11
CA ALA A 151 4.62 3.31 -12.84
C ALA A 151 4.37 1.83 -13.21
N ALA A 152 5.43 1.01 -13.32
CA ALA A 152 5.33 -0.43 -13.52
C ALA A 152 4.94 -1.23 -12.26
N GLY A 153 4.85 -0.55 -11.10
CA GLY A 153 4.60 -1.17 -9.80
C GLY A 153 5.88 -1.61 -9.10
N ILE A 154 5.69 -2.13 -7.89
CA ILE A 154 6.74 -2.73 -7.06
C ILE A 154 6.54 -4.24 -7.08
N GLN A 155 7.57 -4.97 -7.48
CA GLN A 155 7.58 -6.42 -7.47
C GLN A 155 8.11 -6.95 -6.13
N ILE A 156 7.40 -7.92 -5.57
CA ILE A 156 7.72 -8.61 -4.34
C ILE A 156 7.80 -10.11 -4.68
N ASP A 157 8.98 -10.68 -4.56
CA ASP A 157 9.20 -12.11 -4.81
C ASP A 157 9.21 -12.88 -3.49
N VAL A 158 8.36 -13.90 -3.40
CA VAL A 158 8.24 -14.75 -2.21
C VAL A 158 8.38 -16.21 -2.61
N ALA A 159 9.28 -16.92 -1.93
CA ALA A 159 9.39 -18.36 -2.05
C ALA A 159 8.47 -19.08 -1.04
N ALA A 160 7.77 -20.12 -1.49
CA ALA A 160 6.94 -20.96 -0.62
C ALA A 160 7.81 -21.82 0.30
N SER A 161 8.04 -21.36 1.53
CA SER A 161 9.02 -21.97 2.45
C SER A 161 8.75 -23.44 2.77
N GLN A 162 7.48 -23.84 2.98
CA GLN A 162 7.17 -25.25 3.22
C GLN A 162 7.45 -26.15 2.00
N GLN A 163 7.23 -25.63 0.78
CA GLN A 163 7.58 -26.35 -0.46
C GLN A 163 9.08 -26.49 -0.65
N VAL A 164 9.85 -25.44 -0.34
CA VAL A 164 11.31 -25.47 -0.37
C VAL A 164 11.83 -26.54 0.59
N LEU A 165 11.31 -26.58 1.83
CA LEU A 165 11.69 -27.57 2.83
C LEU A 165 11.33 -29.01 2.41
N ALA A 166 10.15 -29.21 1.81
CA ALA A 166 9.73 -30.53 1.31
C ALA A 166 10.57 -31.03 0.12
N THR A 167 11.11 -30.11 -0.69
CA THR A 167 11.95 -30.44 -1.85
C THR A 167 13.42 -30.62 -1.47
N ALA A 168 13.87 -29.99 -0.36
CA ALA A 168 15.25 -30.04 0.14
C ALA A 168 15.58 -31.34 0.91
N ASN A 169 14.99 -32.48 0.54
CA ASN A 169 15.30 -33.77 1.14
C ASN A 169 16.80 -34.09 1.00
N TRP A 170 17.45 -34.29 2.14
CA TRP A 170 18.75 -34.92 2.30
C TRP A 170 18.57 -36.44 2.35
#